data_AF-A0A947J9L2-F1
#
_entry.id   AF-A0A947J9L2-F1
#
_cell.length_a   1.000
_cell.length_b   1.000
_cell.length_c   1.000
_cell.angle_alpha   90.00
_cell.angle_beta   90.00
_cell.angle_gamma   90.00
#
_symmetry.space_group_name_H-M   'P 1'
#
loop_
_entity.id
_entity.type
_entity.pdbx_description
1 polymer ?
#
loop_
_entity_poly.entity_id
_entity_poly.type
_entity_poly.pdbx_seq_one_letter_code
_entity_poly.pdbx_strand_id
1 'polypeptide(L)'
;MRKSTPHTNSVAGNSTKYESYREAWSRIDSACEDTYFLEAITIEESIISDRIISYLSRPSSPKPLKPKGKCRYPGFAELVDMVRKDVGGPVLHGDFTDLFTALDQWRDSRNTAIHAIVKSDPGTPTHPVEDFLADAQRCAEQGKDLARAVCAWHKAQLKKTS
;
A
#
# COMPACT_ATOMS: atom_id res chain seq x y z
N MET A 1 -20.48 -2.99 10.62
CA MET A 1 -19.68 -2.07 9.77
C MET A 1 -20.61 -1.22 8.91
N ARG A 2 -20.51 0.10 8.98
CA ARG A 2 -21.22 1.02 8.06
C ARG A 2 -20.37 1.19 6.80
N LYS A 3 -20.95 0.96 5.62
CA LYS A 3 -20.30 1.20 4.32
C LYS A 3 -20.39 2.69 3.97
N SER A 4 -19.43 3.20 3.21
CA SER A 4 -19.51 4.55 2.64
C SER A 4 -20.68 4.67 1.63
N THR A 5 -21.45 5.76 1.71
CA THR A 5 -22.68 5.96 0.92
C THR A 5 -22.37 6.13 -0.57
N PRO A 6 -22.94 5.34 -1.50
CA PRO A 6 -22.66 5.46 -2.94
C PRO A 6 -23.06 6.83 -3.50
N HIS A 7 -22.35 7.31 -4.54
CA HIS A 7 -22.71 8.53 -5.26
C HIS A 7 -23.55 8.16 -6.49
N THR A 8 -24.73 8.77 -6.65
CA THR A 8 -25.79 8.36 -7.59
C THR A 8 -25.57 8.74 -9.06
N ASN A 9 -24.39 9.25 -9.44
CA ASN A 9 -24.11 9.63 -10.83
C ASN A 9 -23.15 8.63 -11.48
N SER A 10 -23.68 7.72 -12.29
CA SER A 10 -22.92 6.74 -13.05
C SER A 10 -22.16 7.41 -14.19
N VAL A 11 -20.89 7.76 -13.95
CA VAL A 11 -19.99 8.16 -15.03
C VAL A 11 -19.51 6.89 -15.74
N ALA A 12 -19.76 6.80 -17.05
CA ALA A 12 -19.28 5.70 -17.89
C ALA A 12 -17.75 5.59 -17.79
N GLY A 13 -17.30 4.53 -17.11
CA GLY A 13 -15.92 4.33 -16.68
C GLY A 13 -15.88 3.37 -15.48
N ASN A 14 -14.69 3.02 -15.01
CA ASN A 14 -14.41 2.01 -13.98
C ASN A 14 -14.94 2.40 -12.57
N SER A 15 -16.24 2.70 -12.45
CA SER A 15 -16.93 3.24 -11.26
C SER A 15 -16.74 2.34 -10.04
N THR A 16 -16.80 1.02 -10.24
CA THR A 16 -16.55 0.02 -9.20
C THR A 16 -15.16 0.13 -8.59
N LYS A 17 -14.12 0.42 -9.40
CA LYS A 17 -12.75 0.60 -8.88
C LYS A 17 -12.64 1.90 -8.09
N TYR A 18 -13.29 2.97 -8.53
CA TYR A 18 -13.36 4.22 -7.78
C TYR A 18 -14.04 4.05 -6.42
N GLU A 19 -15.21 3.39 -6.40
CA GLU A 19 -15.95 3.09 -5.16
C GLU A 19 -15.13 2.23 -4.19
N SER A 20 -14.43 1.22 -4.71
CA SER A 20 -13.55 0.37 -3.89
C SER A 20 -12.43 1.16 -3.23
N TYR A 21 -11.80 2.07 -3.98
CA TYR A 21 -10.76 2.96 -3.44
C TYR A 21 -11.32 3.94 -2.41
N ARG A 22 -12.50 4.51 -2.66
CA ARG A 22 -13.16 5.42 -1.73
C ARG A 22 -13.49 4.74 -0.40
N GLU A 23 -14.04 3.53 -0.45
CA GLU A 23 -14.28 2.72 0.74
C GLU A 23 -12.98 2.38 1.46
N ALA A 24 -11.92 2.00 0.72
CA ALA A 24 -10.61 1.71 1.30
C ALA A 24 -10.04 2.91 2.08
N TRP A 25 -10.08 4.11 1.49
CA TRP A 25 -9.64 5.33 2.19
C TRP A 25 -10.49 5.65 3.42
N SER A 26 -11.82 5.54 3.30
CA SER A 26 -12.72 5.74 4.46
C SER A 26 -12.40 4.77 5.60
N ARG A 27 -12.05 3.53 5.29
CA ARG A 27 -11.66 2.54 6.31
C ARG A 27 -10.30 2.81 6.92
N ILE A 28 -9.32 3.26 6.13
CA ILE A 28 -8.02 3.70 6.67
C ILE A 28 -8.25 4.81 7.68
N ASP A 29 -9.05 5.83 7.33
CA ASP A 29 -9.34 6.96 8.21
C ASP A 29 -10.01 6.49 9.52
N SER A 30 -11.09 5.71 9.45
CA SER A 30 -11.76 5.18 10.64
C SER A 30 -10.88 4.23 11.46
N ALA A 31 -10.07 3.40 10.81
CA ALA A 31 -9.16 2.50 11.52
C ALA A 31 -8.08 3.27 12.28
N CYS A 32 -7.55 4.36 11.73
CA CYS A 32 -6.63 5.22 12.44
C CYS A 32 -7.31 5.96 13.61
N GLU A 33 -8.53 6.48 13.41
CA GLU A 33 -9.31 7.16 14.45
C GLU A 33 -9.65 6.23 15.62
N ASP A 34 -10.03 4.98 15.32
CA ASP A 34 -10.42 3.97 16.29
C ASP A 34 -9.23 3.13 16.81
N THR A 35 -7.98 3.52 16.50
CA THR A 35 -6.73 2.84 16.91
C THR A 35 -6.54 1.40 16.40
N TYR A 36 -7.25 1.02 15.33
CA TYR A 36 -7.10 -0.25 14.62
C TYR A 36 -5.99 -0.20 13.55
N PHE A 37 -4.77 0.14 13.96
CA PHE A 37 -3.66 0.41 13.04
C PHE A 37 -3.30 -0.76 12.11
N LEU A 38 -3.48 -2.01 12.54
CA LEU A 38 -3.23 -3.18 11.68
C LEU A 38 -4.23 -3.30 10.52
N GLU A 39 -5.49 -2.85 10.70
CA GLU A 39 -6.46 -2.78 9.61
C GLU A 39 -6.03 -1.72 8.59
N ALA A 40 -5.65 -0.52 9.05
CA ALA A 40 -5.14 0.55 8.18
C ALA A 40 -3.94 0.07 7.34
N ILE A 41 -2.92 -0.48 7.99
CA ILE A 41 -1.70 -1.03 7.34
C ILE A 41 -2.05 -2.06 6.26
N THR A 42 -3.01 -2.96 6.53
CA THR A 42 -3.41 -4.01 5.59
C THR A 42 -4.10 -3.42 4.35
N ILE A 43 -4.94 -2.40 4.54
CA ILE A 43 -5.64 -1.73 3.44
C ILE A 43 -4.66 -0.87 2.61
N GLU A 44 -3.72 -0.20 3.26
CA GLU A 44 -2.65 0.57 2.61
C GLU A 44 -1.80 -0.32 1.70
N GLU A 45 -1.35 -1.48 2.20
CA GLU A 45 -0.63 -2.47 1.38
C GLU A 45 -1.45 -2.90 0.15
N SER A 46 -2.75 -3.14 0.33
CA SER A 46 -3.65 -3.53 -0.77
C SER A 46 -3.72 -2.46 -1.86
N ILE A 47 -3.85 -1.18 -1.46
CA ILE A 47 -3.84 -0.04 -2.38
C ILE A 47 -2.50 0.04 -3.13
N ILE A 48 -1.39 0.00 -2.41
CA ILE A 48 -0.05 0.11 -2.99
C ILE A 48 0.18 -1.05 -3.97
N SER A 49 -0.15 -2.27 -3.57
CA SER A 49 0.01 -3.47 -4.38
C SER A 49 -0.80 -3.38 -5.68
N ASP A 50 -2.08 -2.98 -5.63
CA ASP A 50 -2.90 -2.80 -6.84
C ASP A 50 -2.30 -1.76 -7.80
N ARG A 51 -1.74 -0.67 -7.28
CA ARG A 51 -1.10 0.37 -8.10
C ARG A 51 0.20 -0.13 -8.74
N ILE A 52 1.04 -0.84 -8.00
CA ILE A 52 2.27 -1.44 -8.54
C ILE A 52 1.94 -2.52 -9.57
N ILE A 53 1.00 -3.41 -9.28
CA ILE A 53 0.53 -4.44 -10.23
C ILE A 53 0.01 -3.78 -11.50
N SER A 54 -0.81 -2.73 -11.38
CA SER A 54 -1.34 -2.01 -12.54
C SER A 54 -0.21 -1.38 -13.37
N TYR A 55 0.82 -0.82 -12.74
CA TYR A 55 1.98 -0.28 -13.43
C TYR A 55 2.78 -1.37 -14.14
N LEU A 56 3.10 -2.46 -13.44
CA LEU A 56 3.91 -3.57 -13.98
C LEU A 56 3.17 -4.37 -15.06
N SER A 57 1.85 -4.39 -15.05
CA SER A 57 1.02 -5.08 -16.05
C SER A 57 0.88 -4.31 -17.38
N ARG A 58 1.45 -3.10 -17.49
CA ARG A 58 1.29 -2.27 -18.68
C ARG A 58 1.94 -2.93 -19.91
N PRO A 59 1.33 -2.83 -21.11
CA PRO A 59 1.90 -3.42 -22.33
C PRO A 59 3.28 -2.89 -22.71
N SER A 60 3.61 -1.67 -22.31
CA SER A 60 4.91 -1.03 -22.57
C SER A 60 6.03 -1.48 -21.64
N SER A 61 5.75 -2.28 -20.61
CA SER A 61 6.82 -2.86 -19.78
C SER A 61 7.59 -3.92 -20.59
N PRO A 62 8.92 -4.01 -20.47
CA PRO A 62 9.70 -5.06 -21.13
C PRO A 62 9.27 -6.48 -20.73
N LYS A 63 8.72 -6.64 -19.53
CA LYS A 63 8.20 -7.91 -19.00
C LYS A 63 6.88 -7.64 -18.26
N PRO A 64 5.76 -7.47 -18.99
CA PRO A 64 4.48 -7.16 -18.37
C PRO A 64 4.09 -8.26 -17.38
N LEU A 65 3.74 -7.84 -16.17
CA LEU A 65 3.29 -8.75 -15.14
C LEU A 65 1.99 -9.43 -15.58
N LYS A 66 1.96 -10.76 -15.52
CA LYS A 66 0.78 -11.58 -15.76
C LYS A 66 0.44 -12.35 -14.48
N PRO A 67 -0.84 -12.52 -14.13
CA PRO A 67 -1.22 -13.30 -12.97
C PRO A 67 -0.76 -14.76 -13.11
N LYS A 68 -0.20 -15.32 -12.02
CA LYS A 68 0.19 -16.74 -11.96
C LYS A 68 -1.04 -17.59 -11.64
N GLY A 69 -1.88 -17.89 -12.63
CA GLY A 69 -3.12 -18.66 -12.45
C GLY A 69 -4.31 -17.79 -12.04
N LYS A 70 -5.24 -18.31 -11.22
CA LYS A 70 -6.44 -17.60 -10.78
C LYS A 70 -6.09 -16.42 -9.84
N CYS A 71 -5.78 -15.27 -10.42
CA CYS A 71 -5.58 -13.99 -9.71
C CYS A 71 -4.46 -13.98 -8.65
N ARG A 72 -3.44 -14.84 -8.78
CA ARG A 72 -2.29 -14.81 -7.87
C ARG A 72 -1.23 -13.85 -8.41
N TYR A 73 -0.99 -12.78 -7.67
CA TYR A 73 0.12 -11.86 -7.90
C TYR A 73 1.31 -12.19 -7.00
N PRO A 74 2.52 -11.70 -7.31
CA PRO A 74 3.68 -11.76 -6.42
C PRO A 74 3.39 -11.17 -5.04
N GLY A 75 4.15 -11.59 -4.03
CA GLY A 75 4.07 -10.99 -2.70
C GLY A 75 4.55 -9.54 -2.69
N PHE A 76 4.23 -8.78 -1.63
CA PHE A 76 4.54 -7.35 -1.57
C PHE A 76 6.03 -7.04 -1.75
N ALA A 77 6.92 -7.79 -1.08
CA ALA A 77 8.37 -7.66 -1.24
C ALA A 77 8.81 -7.84 -2.71
N GLU A 78 8.28 -8.87 -3.38
CA GLU A 78 8.58 -9.15 -4.78
C GLU A 78 8.06 -8.03 -5.69
N LEU A 79 6.89 -7.45 -5.40
CA LEU A 79 6.34 -6.31 -6.16
C LEU A 79 7.23 -5.07 -6.05
N VAL A 80 7.72 -4.75 -4.84
CA VAL A 80 8.64 -3.62 -4.61
C VAL A 80 9.94 -3.83 -5.39
N ASP A 81 10.52 -5.02 -5.35
CA ASP A 81 11.73 -5.34 -6.11
C ASP A 81 11.51 -5.24 -7.62
N MET A 82 10.37 -5.72 -8.12
CA MET A 82 10.04 -5.67 -9.55
C MET A 82 9.88 -4.23 -10.02
N VAL A 83 9.16 -3.38 -9.29
CA VAL A 83 8.97 -1.98 -9.69
C VAL A 83 10.28 -1.20 -9.63
N ARG A 84 11.14 -1.43 -8.62
CA ARG A 84 12.49 -0.81 -8.55
C ARG A 84 13.35 -1.15 -9.77
N LYS A 85 13.33 -2.42 -10.19
CA LYS A 85 14.06 -2.87 -11.39
C LYS A 85 13.50 -2.26 -12.68
N ASP A 86 12.17 -2.12 -12.78
CA ASP A 86 11.49 -1.57 -13.96
C ASP A 86 11.67 -0.05 -14.09
N VAL A 87 11.73 0.70 -12.98
CA VAL A 87 12.00 2.16 -13.01
C VAL A 87 13.48 2.50 -13.18
N GLY A 88 14.39 1.62 -12.75
CA GLY A 88 15.83 1.73 -13.02
C GLY A 88 16.59 2.83 -12.27
N GLY A 89 15.99 3.47 -11.27
CA GLY A 89 16.65 4.51 -10.46
C GLY A 89 15.72 5.15 -9.42
N PRO A 90 16.21 6.15 -8.66
CA PRO A 90 15.43 6.87 -7.66
C PRO A 90 14.20 7.55 -8.28
N VAL A 91 13.06 7.45 -7.60
CA VAL A 91 11.82 8.09 -8.04
C VAL A 91 11.44 9.21 -7.07
N LEU A 92 11.70 10.45 -7.49
CA LEU A 92 11.25 11.63 -6.77
C LEU A 92 9.75 11.82 -6.97
N HIS A 93 8.97 11.74 -5.90
CA HIS A 93 7.53 11.97 -5.95
C HIS A 93 6.96 12.41 -4.60
N GLY A 94 6.18 13.49 -4.60
CA GLY A 94 5.74 14.12 -3.36
C GLY A 94 6.95 14.57 -2.53
N ASP A 95 6.95 14.22 -1.25
CA ASP A 95 8.03 14.53 -0.31
C ASP A 95 9.13 13.44 -0.28
N PHE A 96 9.02 12.41 -1.12
CA PHE A 96 9.98 11.30 -1.15
C PHE A 96 11.06 11.54 -2.21
N THR A 97 12.32 11.53 -1.78
CA THR A 97 13.50 11.60 -2.67
C THR A 97 13.70 10.30 -3.46
N ASP A 98 13.28 9.17 -2.89
CA ASP A 98 13.12 7.89 -3.57
C ASP A 98 11.91 7.14 -2.99
N LEU A 99 10.79 7.24 -3.68
CA LEU A 99 9.52 6.64 -3.30
C LEU A 99 9.64 5.12 -3.06
N PHE A 100 10.39 4.40 -3.88
CA PHE A 100 10.46 2.94 -3.77
C PHE A 100 11.48 2.45 -2.75
N THR A 101 12.47 3.26 -2.41
CA THR A 101 13.31 3.02 -1.23
C THR A 101 12.51 3.26 0.06
N ALA A 102 11.72 4.34 0.13
CA ALA A 102 10.83 4.60 1.27
C ALA A 102 9.78 3.49 1.43
N LEU A 103 9.26 2.96 0.33
CA LEU A 103 8.31 1.85 0.34
C LEU A 103 8.93 0.54 0.86
N ASP A 104 10.19 0.28 0.51
CA ASP A 104 10.94 -0.89 0.97
C ASP A 104 11.24 -0.80 2.48
N GLN A 105 11.57 0.40 2.97
CA GLN A 105 11.71 0.65 4.42
C GLN A 105 10.39 0.44 5.15
N TRP A 106 9.29 0.95 4.59
CA TRP A 106 7.96 0.75 5.16
C TRP A 106 7.54 -0.72 5.16
N ARG A 107 7.91 -1.51 4.15
CA ARG A 107 7.69 -2.97 4.15
C ARG A 107 8.29 -3.62 5.40
N ASP A 108 9.50 -3.23 5.78
CA ASP A 108 10.19 -3.79 6.94
C ASP A 108 9.49 -3.35 8.25
N SER A 109 9.13 -2.07 8.38
CA SER A 109 8.31 -1.57 9.49
C SER A 109 6.97 -2.28 9.60
N ARG A 110 6.30 -2.51 8.46
CA ARG A 110 5.03 -3.23 8.36
C ARG A 110 5.16 -4.66 8.84
N ASN A 111 6.20 -5.37 8.40
CA ASN A 111 6.44 -6.75 8.83
C ASN A 111 6.66 -6.81 10.35
N THR A 112 7.41 -5.85 10.90
CA THR A 112 7.57 -5.73 12.35
C THR A 112 6.21 -5.49 13.03
N ALA A 113 5.43 -4.49 12.58
CA ALA A 113 4.13 -4.18 13.15
C ALA A 113 3.15 -5.36 13.10
N ILE A 114 3.08 -6.12 12.01
CA ILE A 114 2.18 -7.28 11.93
C ILE A 114 2.58 -8.41 12.90
N HIS A 115 3.87 -8.56 13.19
CA HIS A 115 4.37 -9.67 13.99
C HIS A 115 4.64 -9.31 15.46
N ALA A 116 4.69 -8.02 15.83
CA ALA A 116 5.24 -7.59 17.11
C ALA A 116 4.33 -7.82 18.33
N ILE A 117 2.99 -7.84 18.18
CA ILE A 117 2.06 -7.82 19.32
C ILE A 117 2.25 -8.95 20.34
N VAL A 118 2.68 -10.13 19.90
CA VAL A 118 2.95 -11.30 20.77
C VAL A 118 4.40 -11.78 20.70
N LYS A 119 5.24 -11.12 19.90
CA LYS A 119 6.60 -11.61 19.64
C LYS A 119 7.55 -11.15 20.73
N SER A 120 8.28 -12.10 21.29
CA SER A 120 9.43 -11.88 22.17
C SER A 120 10.58 -12.77 21.70
N ASP A 121 11.81 -12.31 21.88
CA ASP A 121 12.97 -13.18 21.66
C ASP A 121 13.03 -14.21 22.79
N PRO A 122 13.38 -15.48 22.52
CA PRO A 122 13.49 -16.50 23.55
C PRO A 122 14.40 -16.04 24.70
N GLY A 123 13.83 -15.95 25.91
CA GLY A 123 14.56 -15.49 27.10
C GLY A 123 14.50 -13.99 27.38
N THR A 124 13.76 -13.21 26.58
CA THR A 124 13.49 -11.78 26.82
C THR A 124 12.04 -11.53 27.21
N PRO A 125 11.76 -10.52 28.06
CA PRO A 125 10.40 -10.07 28.29
C PRO A 125 9.76 -9.58 26.98
N THR A 126 8.47 -9.85 26.79
CA THR A 126 7.71 -9.27 25.68
C THR A 126 7.73 -7.75 25.78
N HIS A 127 7.86 -7.09 24.64
CA HIS A 127 7.80 -5.63 24.55
C HIS A 127 6.48 -5.12 25.15
N PRO A 128 6.48 -3.95 25.81
CA PRO A 128 5.26 -3.29 26.26
C PRO A 128 4.26 -3.13 25.11
N VAL A 129 2.97 -3.37 25.40
CA VAL A 129 1.89 -3.23 24.41
C VAL A 129 1.81 -1.79 23.89
N GLU A 130 2.14 -0.80 24.72
CA GLU A 130 2.12 0.61 24.31
C GLU A 130 3.19 0.95 23.27
N ASP A 131 4.38 0.35 23.38
CA ASP A 131 5.44 0.53 22.37
C ASP A 131 4.99 -0.09 21.03
N PHE A 132 4.35 -1.26 21.10
CA PHE A 132 3.74 -1.89 19.93
C PHE A 132 2.68 -0.99 19.28
N LEU A 133 1.77 -0.41 20.07
CA LEU A 133 0.71 0.47 19.55
C LEU A 133 1.29 1.73 18.93
N ALA A 134 2.31 2.34 19.54
CA ALA A 134 3.01 3.50 19.00
C ALA A 134 3.73 3.16 17.68
N ASP A 135 4.36 2.00 17.58
CA ASP A 135 5.01 1.52 16.36
C ASP A 135 4.00 1.26 15.24
N ALA A 136 2.88 0.60 15.58
CA ALA A 136 1.80 0.33 14.64
C ALA A 136 1.16 1.64 14.14
N GLN A 137 0.95 2.62 15.02
CA GLN A 137 0.45 3.94 14.64
C GLN A 137 1.39 4.62 13.63
N ARG A 138 2.69 4.73 13.95
CA ARG A 138 3.67 5.34 13.05
C ARG A 138 3.74 4.61 11.71
N CYS A 139 3.64 3.29 11.72
CA CYS A 139 3.62 2.47 10.51
C CYS A 139 2.36 2.75 9.66
N ALA A 140 1.19 2.89 10.27
CA ALA A 140 -0.05 3.23 9.56
C ALA A 140 0.01 4.65 8.97
N GLU A 141 0.47 5.64 9.75
CA GLU A 141 0.61 7.02 9.26
C GLU A 141 1.56 7.10 8.05
N GLN A 142 2.73 6.46 8.14
CA GLN A 142 3.67 6.36 7.02
C GLN A 142 3.08 5.62 5.81
N GLY A 143 2.35 4.53 6.05
CA GLY A 143 1.75 3.71 5.00
C GLY A 143 0.67 4.46 4.24
N LYS A 144 -0.14 5.26 4.94
CA LYS A 144 -1.13 6.17 4.35
C LYS A 144 -0.49 7.18 3.40
N ASP A 145 0.61 7.81 3.81
CA ASP A 145 1.32 8.79 2.99
C ASP A 145 1.97 8.15 1.77
N LEU A 146 2.59 6.98 1.94
CA LEU A 146 3.14 6.20 0.84
C LEU A 146 2.06 5.72 -0.14
N ALA A 147 0.91 5.26 0.35
CA ALA A 147 -0.21 4.84 -0.48
C ALA A 147 -0.75 6.00 -1.34
N ARG A 148 -0.81 7.22 -0.77
CA ARG A 148 -1.16 8.43 -1.52
C ARG A 148 -0.11 8.76 -2.57
N ALA A 149 1.18 8.74 -2.21
CA ALA A 149 2.27 9.02 -3.12
C ALA A 149 2.34 8.01 -4.28
N VAL A 150 2.15 6.72 -4.01
CA VAL A 150 2.10 5.67 -5.05
C VAL A 150 0.88 5.85 -5.96
N CYS A 151 -0.29 6.22 -5.43
CA CYS A 151 -1.47 6.52 -6.25
C CYS A 151 -1.22 7.72 -7.18
N ALA A 152 -0.64 8.80 -6.65
CA ALA A 152 -0.32 10.00 -7.42
C ALA A 152 0.74 9.71 -8.50
N TRP A 153 1.78 8.96 -8.13
CA TRP A 153 2.84 8.53 -9.04
C TRP A 153 2.27 7.67 -10.17
N HIS A 154 1.45 6.66 -9.85
CA HIS A 154 0.80 5.79 -10.83
C HIS A 154 -0.05 6.58 -11.83
N LYS A 155 -0.86 7.54 -11.33
CA LYS A 155 -1.65 8.44 -12.17
C LYS A 155 -0.76 9.27 -13.10
N ALA A 156 0.41 9.72 -12.64
CA ALA A 156 1.36 10.45 -13.48
C ALA A 156 1.96 9.54 -14.58
N GLN A 157 2.20 8.25 -14.30
CA GLN A 157 2.68 7.31 -15.32
C GLN A 157 1.64 7.06 -16.41
N LEU A 158 0.35 6.92 -16.05
CA LEU A 158 -0.73 6.73 -17.03
C LEU A 158 -0.84 7.89 -18.03
N LYS A 159 -0.60 9.12 -17.57
CA LYS A 159 -0.61 10.33 -18.42
C LYS A 159 0.55 10.37 -19.42
N LYS A 160 1.70 9.75 -19.09
CA LYS A 160 2.85 9.71 -20.01
C LYS A 160 2.69 8.69 -21.13
N THR A 161 1.83 7.69 -20.91
CA THR A 161 1.55 6.61 -21.86
C THR A 161 0.27 6.82 -22.69
N SER A 162 -0.47 7.91 -22.44
CA SER A 162 -1.65 8.33 -23.21
C SER A 162 -1.24 9.35 -24.27
#